data_AF-A0A917WHN0-F1
#
_entry.id   AF-A0A917WHN0-F1
#
_cell.length_a   1.000
_cell.length_b   1.000
_cell.length_c   1.000
_cell.angle_alpha   90.00
_cell.angle_beta   90.00
_cell.angle_gamma   90.00
#
_symmetry.space_group_name_H-M   'P 1'
#
loop_
_entity.id
_entity.type
_entity.pdbx_description
1 polymer ?
#
loop_
_entity_poly.entity_id
_entity_poly.type
_entity_poly.pdbx_seq_one_letter_code
_entity_poly.pdbx_strand_id
1 'polypeptide(L)' 'MHAVLGAADALGEPLIGLVGDPAFYHRFGFVPSRSIGITAPDSSWGDYFQVRTLAQYDGMTGHFSYAGPFDRL' A
#
# COMPACT_ATOMS: atom_id res chain seq x y z
N MET A 1 4.89 11.16 -7.66
CA MET A 1 3.81 10.27 -7.20
C MET A 1 2.79 9.96 -8.30
N HIS A 2 2.14 10.94 -8.92
CA HIS A 2 1.06 10.71 -9.91
C HIS A 2 1.40 9.74 -11.06
N ALA A 3 2.61 9.83 -11.65
CA ALA A 3 3.00 8.96 -12.76
C ALA A 3 3.01 7.47 -12.38
N VAL A 4 3.56 7.12 -11.21
CA VAL A 4 3.64 5.72 -10.75
C VAL A 4 2.26 5.17 -10.41
N LEU A 5 1.40 5.99 -9.79
CA LEU A 5 0.01 5.61 -9.51
C LEU A 5 -0.77 5.33 -10.80
N GLY A 6 -0.65 6.20 -11.80
CA GLY A 6 -1.32 6.01 -13.09
C GLY A 6 -0.81 4.79 -13.84
N ALA A 7 0.51 4.51 -13.76
CA ALA A 7 1.08 3.32 -14.37
C ALA A 7 0.56 2.03 -13.72
N ALA A 8 0.51 1.97 -12.39
CA ALA A 8 -0.02 0.81 -11.67
C ALA A 8 -1.51 0.57 -11.98
N ASP A 9 -2.31 1.64 -12.01
CA ASP A 9 -3.73 1.57 -12.35
C ASP A 9 -3.95 1.08 -13.80
N ALA A 10 -3.13 1.58 -14.74
CA ALA A 10 -3.16 1.14 -16.14
C ALA A 10 -2.72 -0.32 -16.33
N LEU A 11 -1.86 -0.84 -15.44
CA LEU A 11 -1.48 -2.25 -15.39
C LEU A 11 -2.52 -3.14 -14.71
N GLY A 12 -3.57 -2.55 -14.14
CA GLY A 12 -4.63 -3.28 -13.45
C GLY A 12 -4.23 -3.78 -12.07
N GLU A 13 -3.21 -3.18 -11.45
CA GLU A 13 -2.86 -3.50 -10.07
C GLU A 13 -4.01 -3.08 -9.13
N PRO A 14 -4.38 -3.91 -8.14
CA PRO A 14 -5.53 -3.62 -7.29
C PRO A 14 -5.24 -2.55 -6.23
N LEU A 15 -3.99 -2.43 -5.78
CA LEU A 15 -3.58 -1.48 -4.74
C LEU A 15 -2.07 -1.27 -4.74
N ILE A 16 -1.63 -0.22 -4.03
CA ILE A 16 -0.21 0.06 -3.77
C ILE A 16 0.01 0.12 -2.26
N GLY A 17 1.02 -0.60 -1.76
CA GLY A 17 1.51 -0.49 -0.38
C GLY A 17 2.85 0.25 -0.31
N LEU A 18 3.07 1.01 0.78
CA LEU A 18 4.35 1.68 1.06
C LEU A 18 4.59 1.83 2.57
N VAL A 19 5.85 2.07 2.95
CA VAL A 19 6.23 2.58 4.27
C VAL A 19 6.71 4.02 4.12
N GLY A 20 6.12 4.95 4.88
CA GLY A 20 6.51 6.36 4.84
C GLY A 20 5.69 7.25 5.77
N ASP A 21 6.04 8.54 5.83
CA ASP A 21 5.38 9.52 6.70
C ASP A 21 3.91 9.75 6.27
N PRO A 22 2.91 9.45 7.13
CA PRO A 22 1.49 9.69 6.83
C PRO A 22 1.17 11.15 6.50
N ALA A 23 1.86 12.12 7.11
CA ALA A 23 1.65 13.53 6.82
C ALA A 23 2.05 13.88 5.37
N PHE A 24 2.97 13.14 4.78
CA PHE A 24 3.35 13.33 3.38
C PHE A 24 2.42 12.60 2.42
N TYR A 25 2.08 11.34 2.71
CA TYR A 25 1.43 10.43 1.76
C TYR A 25 -0.10 10.50 1.74
N HIS A 26 -0.75 10.99 2.79
CA HIS A 26 -2.22 11.19 2.78
C HIS A 26 -2.68 12.10 1.63
N ARG A 27 -1.84 13.05 1.20
CA ARG A 27 -2.09 13.96 0.07
C ARG A 27 -2.28 13.22 -1.26
N PHE A 28 -1.80 11.98 -1.34
CA PHE A 28 -1.97 11.13 -2.50
C PHE A 28 -3.00 10.03 -2.26
N GLY A 29 -3.86 10.12 -1.23
CA GLY A 29 -4.93 9.14 -0.98
C GLY A 29 -4.45 7.82 -0.37
N PHE A 30 -3.26 7.79 0.21
CA PHE A 30 -2.82 6.67 1.04
C PHE A 30 -3.47 6.74 2.42
N VAL A 31 -3.85 5.58 2.94
CA VAL A 31 -4.45 5.40 4.28
C VAL A 31 -3.69 4.31 5.03
N PRO A 32 -3.71 4.28 6.38
CA PRO A 32 -3.15 3.17 7.14
C PRO A 32 -3.74 1.83 6.67
N SER A 33 -2.89 0.83 6.41
CA SER A 33 -3.30 -0.44 5.79
C SER A 33 -4.44 -1.16 6.54
N ARG A 34 -4.39 -1.08 7.87
CA ARG A 34 -5.36 -1.68 8.79
C ARG A 34 -6.78 -1.16 8.58
N SER A 35 -6.95 0.05 8.03
CA SER A 35 -8.27 0.64 7.78
C SER A 35 -9.09 -0.12 6.74
N ILE A 36 -8.44 -0.90 5.88
CA ILE A 36 -9.08 -1.74 4.87
C ILE A 36 -8.82 -3.24 5.09
N GLY A 37 -8.39 -3.63 6.29
CA GLY A 37 -8.15 -5.04 6.62
C GLY A 37 -6.85 -5.62 6.05
N ILE A 38 -5.89 -4.79 5.64
CA ILE A 38 -4.56 -5.23 5.24
C ILE A 38 -3.59 -5.13 6.42
N THR A 39 -2.99 -6.25 6.77
CA THR A 39 -1.95 -6.36 7.80
C THR A 39 -0.58 -6.08 7.19
N ALA A 40 0.18 -5.21 7.85
CA ALA A 40 1.54 -4.88 7.44
C ALA A 40 2.49 -6.11 7.50
N PRO A 41 3.53 -6.16 6.65
CA PRO A 41 4.61 -7.14 6.76
C PRO A 41 5.26 -7.15 8.15
N ASP A 42 5.53 -5.96 8.69
CA ASP A 42 6.07 -5.75 10.03
C ASP A 42 5.09 -4.92 10.86
N SER A 43 4.66 -5.48 12.00
CA SER A 43 3.68 -4.84 12.89
C SER A 43 4.23 -3.58 13.57
N SER A 44 5.55 -3.43 13.67
CA SER A 44 6.18 -2.25 14.26
C SER A 44 6.00 -0.98 13.43
N TRP A 45 5.68 -1.10 12.14
CA TRP A 45 5.47 0.05 11.27
C TRP A 45 4.19 0.83 11.57
N GLY A 46 3.20 0.21 12.23
CA GLY A 46 1.95 0.87 12.59
C GLY A 46 1.31 1.62 11.40
N ASP A 47 0.97 2.89 11.58
CA ASP A 47 0.33 3.72 10.55
C ASP A 47 1.28 4.19 9.44
N TYR A 48 2.59 3.95 9.57
CA TYR A 48 3.56 4.28 8.51
C TYR A 48 3.46 3.30 7.34
N PHE A 49 2.97 2.08 7.55
CA PHE A 49 2.58 1.19 6.46
C PHE A 49 1.19 1.57 5.96
N GLN A 50 1.16 2.11 4.74
CA GLN A 50 0.00 2.71 4.15
C GLN A 50 -0.31 2.05 2.82
N VAL A 51 -1.59 2.02 2.47
CA VAL A 51 -2.09 1.49 1.21
C VAL A 51 -2.95 2.52 0.50
N ARG A 52 -2.99 2.44 -0.83
CA ARG A 52 -3.95 3.14 -1.67
C ARG A 52 -4.58 2.13 -2.61
N THR A 53 -5.91 2.04 -2.58
CA THR A 53 -6.67 1.23 -3.53
C THR A 53 -6.66 1.88 -4.92
N LEU A 54 -6.68 1.05 -5.94
CA LEU A 54 -6.74 1.44 -7.36
C LEU A 54 -8.07 0.99 -7.98
N ALA A 55 -8.28 1.25 -9.27
CA ALA A 55 -9.56 1.01 -9.93
C ALA A 55 -10.00 -0.47 -9.90
N GLN A 56 -9.05 -1.40 -9.83
CA GLN A 56 -9.32 -2.85 -9.82
C GLN A 56 -9.41 -3.45 -8.41
N TYR A 57 -9.41 -2.63 -7.36
CA TYR A 57 -9.58 -3.13 -6.00
C TYR A 57 -10.98 -3.71 -5.78
N ASP A 58 -11.08 -4.98 -5.35
CA ASP A 58 -12.34 -5.70 -5.16
C ASP A 58 -12.59 -6.15 -3.70
N GLY A 59 -11.89 -5.53 -2.73
CA GLY A 59 -12.10 -5.80 -1.30
C GLY A 59 -11.12 -6.82 -0.68
N MET A 60 -9.95 -7.00 -1.31
CA MET A 60 -8.87 -7.85 -0.79
C MET A 60 -8.44 -7.48 0.64
N THR A 61 -8.29 -8.47 1.51
CA THR A 61 -7.79 -8.29 2.88
C THR A 61 -6.72 -9.34 3.20
N GLY A 62 -6.00 -9.17 4.30
CA GLY A 62 -5.00 -10.14 4.77
C GLY A 62 -3.59 -9.56 4.87
N HIS A 63 -2.58 -10.43 4.86
CA HIS A 63 -1.19 -10.02 5.04
C HIS A 63 -0.57 -9.55 3.72
N PHE A 64 0.02 -8.36 3.73
CA PHE A 64 0.80 -7.87 2.60
C PHE A 64 2.19 -8.50 2.64
N SER A 65 2.65 -9.04 1.51
CA SER A 65 4.02 -9.54 1.34
C SER A 65 4.71 -8.74 0.25
N TYR A 66 5.92 -8.25 0.53
CA TYR A 66 6.75 -7.68 -0.52
C TYR A 66 7.26 -8.80 -1.44
N ALA A 67 7.79 -8.41 -2.60
CA ALA A 67 8.53 -9.36 -3.43
C ALA A 67 9.76 -9.88 -2.67
N GLY A 68 10.10 -11.16 -2.86
CA GLY A 68 11.15 -11.85 -2.09
C GLY A 68 12.53 -11.18 -1.96
N PRO A 69 12.99 -10.28 -2.87
CA PRO A 69 14.19 -9.48 -2.62
C PRO A 69 14.11 -8.57 -1.38
N PHE A 70 12.92 -8.12 -0.98
CA PHE A 70 12.70 -7.25 0.17
C PHE A 70 12.62 -8.02 1.50
N ASP A 71 12.41 -9.33 1.47
CA ASP A 71 12.34 -10.16 2.70
C ASP A 71 13.72 -10.40 3.34
N ARG A 72 14.80 -9.99 2.67
CA ARG A 72 16.19 -10.24 3.07
C ARG A 72 16.97 -8.97 3.46
N LEU A 73 16.29 -7.83 3.56
CA LEU A 73 16.86 -6.55 4.00
C LEU A 73 16.62 -6.37 5.50
#